data_AF-A0A9W9WWF0-F1
#
_entry.id   AF-A0A9W9WWF0-F1
#
_cell.length_a   1.000
_cell.length_b   1.000
_cell.length_c   1.000
_cell.angle_alpha   90.00
_cell.angle_beta   90.00
_cell.angle_gamma   90.00
#
_symmetry.space_group_name_H-M   'P 1'
#
loop_
_entity.id
_entity.type
_entity.pdbx_description
1 polymer ?
#
loop_
_entity_poly.entity_id
_entity_poly.type
_entity_poly.pdbx_seq_one_letter_code
_entity_poly.pdbx_strand_id
1 'polypeptide(L)'
;MPPKRAEAANGPQAPRKTAECTDNTPNTPAASHGVHAELLEYADPAETGWCIHCFRVAVRDWDDDEWVRPLKINCIRDAASECCQRCCHAHDKCELLYEGIRGHGFELHALLEWVLEFWINEESGFGQTDDASLVHDIEIVHAAAVAVRDLCAGLDRLIKSHGTAHNLVDERGGSAADEVKASYAQYCSSRRAFLHVPPPLGPRSDGTPHPKRIQFEHCAREHLRLDIHSDFGLPWYMSVLSFKETIEELILDKFDHNDANIVAWYTTVLATFPLTISPL
;
A
#
# COMPACT_ATOMS: atom_id res chain seq x y z
N MET A 1 -30.17 59.28 14.68
CA MET A 1 -29.35 58.94 15.86
C MET A 1 -29.93 57.70 16.53
N PRO A 2 -29.29 56.53 16.38
CA PRO A 2 -29.61 55.34 17.15
C PRO A 2 -28.68 55.18 18.38
N PRO A 3 -29.13 54.53 19.47
CA PRO A 3 -28.39 54.46 20.72
C PRO A 3 -27.32 53.35 20.72
N LYS A 4 -26.16 53.67 21.30
CA LYS A 4 -25.08 52.76 21.70
C LYS A 4 -25.42 52.05 23.01
N ARG A 5 -25.16 50.73 23.09
CA ARG A 5 -24.83 49.90 24.27
C ARG A 5 -24.64 48.45 23.78
N ALA A 6 -23.73 47.61 24.26
CA ALA A 6 -22.59 47.73 25.16
C ALA A 6 -21.68 46.52 24.85
N GLU A 7 -20.36 46.74 24.79
CA GLU A 7 -19.36 45.67 24.70
C GLU A 7 -19.25 44.95 26.05
N ALA A 8 -19.38 43.62 26.04
CA ALA A 8 -19.01 42.78 27.16
C ALA A 8 -17.56 42.30 26.93
N ALA A 9 -16.66 42.79 27.78
CA ALA A 9 -15.29 42.32 27.88
C ALA A 9 -15.27 40.92 28.51
N ASN A 10 -14.74 39.93 27.78
CA ASN A 10 -14.29 38.67 28.38
C ASN A 10 -12.75 38.66 28.32
N GLY A 11 -12.16 38.70 29.51
CA GLY A 11 -10.72 38.64 29.72
C GLY A 11 -10.10 37.27 29.39
N PRO A 12 -8.78 37.17 29.52
CA PRO A 12 -7.98 36.10 28.93
C PRO A 12 -8.28 34.72 29.56
N GLN A 13 -8.57 33.75 28.69
CA GLN A 13 -8.68 32.34 29.06
C GLN A 13 -7.30 31.77 29.42
N ALA A 14 -7.25 31.12 30.58
CA ALA A 14 -6.08 30.40 31.08
C ALA A 14 -5.72 29.19 30.19
N PRO A 15 -4.43 28.85 30.04
CA PRO A 15 -3.98 27.74 29.21
C PRO A 15 -4.41 26.40 29.81
N ARG A 16 -5.04 25.56 28.97
CA ARG A 16 -5.37 24.17 29.29
C ARG A 16 -4.10 23.32 29.20
N LYS A 17 -3.95 22.46 30.22
CA LYS A 17 -2.82 21.56 30.49
C LYS A 17 -2.42 20.73 29.26
N THR A 18 -1.17 20.91 28.84
CA THR A 18 -0.38 19.97 28.05
C THR A 18 -0.13 18.70 28.87
N ALA A 19 -0.39 17.53 28.28
CA ALA A 19 0.18 16.28 28.77
C ALA A 19 1.59 16.18 28.17
N GLU A 20 2.59 16.42 29.01
CA GLU A 20 4.00 16.34 28.67
C GLU A 20 4.41 14.88 28.41
N CYS A 21 5.00 14.64 27.23
CA CYS A 21 5.86 13.49 27.00
C CYS A 21 7.14 13.73 27.82
N THR A 22 7.33 12.98 28.89
CA THR A 22 8.44 13.21 29.83
C THR A 22 9.78 12.80 29.21
N ASP A 23 10.59 13.79 28.88
CA ASP A 23 12.05 13.67 28.75
C ASP A 23 12.66 13.33 30.11
N ASN A 24 13.54 12.34 30.15
CA ASN A 24 14.50 12.16 31.23
C ASN A 24 15.88 11.86 30.64
N THR A 25 16.74 12.87 30.66
CA THR A 25 18.19 12.72 30.44
C THR A 25 18.94 13.42 31.59
N PRO A 26 19.99 12.79 32.15
CA PRO A 26 21.08 13.51 32.81
C PRO A 26 22.32 13.58 31.88
N ASN A 27 22.82 14.81 31.68
CA ASN A 27 24.10 15.20 31.03
C ASN A 27 25.33 14.59 31.78
N THR A 28 26.56 14.33 31.28
CA THR A 28 27.42 14.63 30.08
C THR A 28 28.71 13.74 30.22
N PRO A 29 29.77 13.71 29.35
CA PRO A 29 30.06 14.41 28.09
C PRO A 29 30.59 13.54 26.91
N ALA A 30 30.61 14.20 25.74
CA ALA A 30 31.05 13.82 24.39
C ALA A 30 32.18 12.78 24.20
N ALA A 31 31.92 11.81 23.31
CA ALA A 31 32.86 11.40 22.26
C ALA A 31 32.18 10.58 21.14
N SER A 32 32.64 10.85 19.93
CA SER A 32 32.56 10.08 18.68
C SER A 32 31.22 9.86 17.99
N HIS A 33 31.12 10.52 16.83
CA HIS A 33 30.49 10.04 15.61
C HIS A 33 30.45 8.51 15.49
N GLY A 34 29.29 7.97 15.16
CA GLY A 34 29.19 6.60 14.68
C GLY A 34 27.78 6.05 14.73
N VAL A 35 27.35 5.57 13.58
CA VAL A 35 26.21 4.66 13.35
C VAL A 35 24.86 5.35 13.17
N HIS A 36 24.58 5.67 11.90
CA HIS A 36 23.24 5.66 11.33
C HIS A 36 22.48 4.46 11.90
N ALA A 37 21.39 4.68 12.63
CA ALA A 37 20.40 3.64 12.83
C ALA A 37 19.92 3.24 11.43
N GLU A 38 20.31 2.05 10.98
CA GLU A 38 19.84 1.45 9.74
C GLU A 38 18.31 1.49 9.77
N LEU A 39 17.74 2.36 8.93
CA LEU A 39 16.36 2.28 8.50
C LEU A 39 16.24 0.92 7.80
N LEU A 40 15.85 -0.10 8.57
CA LEU A 40 15.48 -1.40 8.02
C LEU A 40 14.32 -1.16 7.06
N GLU A 41 14.60 -1.12 5.76
CA GLU A 41 13.63 -1.60 4.79
C GLU A 41 13.25 -3.00 5.25
N TYR A 42 11.96 -3.18 5.57
CA TYR A 42 11.45 -4.42 6.16
C TYR A 42 11.98 -5.63 5.39
N ALA A 43 12.83 -6.40 6.05
CA ALA A 43 13.38 -7.65 5.52
C ALA A 43 12.34 -8.78 5.51
N ASP A 44 11.17 -8.57 6.12
CA ASP A 44 10.11 -9.57 6.25
C ASP A 44 8.75 -9.04 5.71
N PRO A 45 8.19 -9.66 4.65
CA PRO A 45 6.86 -9.43 4.09
C PRO A 45 5.70 -9.62 5.06
N ALA A 46 5.94 -10.34 6.17
CA ALA A 46 4.91 -10.71 7.12
C ALA A 46 4.13 -9.52 7.69
N GLU A 47 4.68 -8.31 7.60
CA GLU A 47 4.04 -7.06 8.02
C GLU A 47 4.12 -5.97 6.95
N THR A 48 3.66 -6.19 5.70
CA THR A 48 3.36 -5.03 4.84
C THR A 48 2.09 -4.32 5.27
N GLY A 49 2.27 -3.58 6.36
CA GLY A 49 1.29 -2.82 7.11
C GLY A 49 1.33 -1.34 6.74
N TRP A 50 1.09 -1.01 5.47
CA TRP A 50 0.58 0.33 5.23
C TRP A 50 -0.81 0.47 5.81
N CYS A 51 -1.04 1.60 6.47
CA CYS A 51 -2.37 1.97 6.90
C CYS A 51 -3.15 2.57 5.72
N ILE A 52 -4.48 2.50 5.80
CA ILE A 52 -5.41 3.06 4.82
C ILE A 52 -5.08 4.55 4.56
N HIS A 53 -4.71 5.30 5.61
CA HIS A 53 -4.31 6.69 5.49
C HIS A 53 -3.05 6.86 4.61
N CYS A 54 -1.95 6.18 4.94
CA CYS A 54 -0.71 6.27 4.15
C CYS A 54 -0.90 5.86 2.69
N PHE A 55 -1.71 4.84 2.43
CA PHE A 55 -2.08 4.44 1.06
C PHE A 55 -2.79 5.58 0.31
N ARG A 56 -3.88 6.11 0.88
CA ARG A 56 -4.64 7.21 0.25
C ARG A 56 -3.80 8.44 0.03
N VAL A 57 -2.93 8.76 0.97
CA VAL A 57 -2.03 9.88 0.87
C VAL A 57 -0.98 9.65 -0.22
N ALA A 58 -0.36 8.48 -0.29
CA ALA A 58 0.58 8.15 -1.36
C ALA A 58 -0.07 8.26 -2.75
N VAL A 59 -1.29 7.74 -2.93
CA VAL A 59 -2.01 7.83 -4.20
C VAL A 59 -2.40 9.26 -4.54
N ARG A 60 -2.80 10.07 -3.55
CA ARG A 60 -3.17 11.48 -3.77
C ARG A 60 -1.96 12.33 -4.14
N ASP A 61 -0.83 12.11 -3.47
CA ASP A 61 0.39 12.88 -3.66
C ASP A 61 1.17 12.40 -4.93
N TRP A 62 0.77 11.30 -5.55
CA TRP A 62 1.36 10.76 -6.80
C TRP A 62 0.57 11.24 -8.04
N ASP A 63 0.80 12.49 -8.41
CA ASP A 63 0.20 13.16 -9.55
C ASP A 63 1.07 13.09 -10.82
N ASP A 64 0.56 13.68 -11.92
CA ASP A 64 1.16 13.62 -13.25
C ASP A 64 2.64 14.10 -13.27
N ASP A 65 3.03 15.02 -12.38
CA ASP A 65 4.42 15.49 -12.25
C ASP A 65 5.33 14.45 -11.59
N GLU A 66 4.79 13.59 -10.73
CA GLU A 66 5.50 12.51 -10.03
C GLU A 66 5.48 11.17 -10.80
N TRP A 67 4.73 11.07 -11.90
CA TRP A 67 4.67 9.89 -12.76
C TRP A 67 5.95 9.59 -13.53
N VAL A 68 7.03 10.30 -13.26
CA VAL A 68 8.39 9.90 -13.66
C VAL A 68 8.95 8.77 -12.78
N ARG A 69 8.29 8.46 -11.65
CA ARG A 69 8.69 7.41 -10.70
C ARG A 69 7.53 6.46 -10.38
N PRO A 70 7.83 5.18 -10.07
CA PRO A 70 6.83 4.25 -9.55
C PRO A 70 6.18 4.74 -8.26
N LEU A 71 4.90 4.42 -8.08
CA LEU A 71 4.18 4.68 -6.83
C LEU A 71 4.84 3.94 -5.65
N LYS A 72 5.24 4.68 -4.62
CA LYS A 72 5.76 4.12 -3.37
C LYS A 72 4.87 4.48 -2.17
N ILE A 73 4.33 3.46 -1.51
CA ILE A 73 3.53 3.67 -0.30
C ILE A 73 4.45 3.64 0.93
N ASN A 74 4.87 4.82 1.39
CA ASN A 74 5.71 4.94 2.57
C ASN A 74 4.88 4.86 3.85
N CYS A 75 4.92 3.72 4.54
CA CYS A 75 4.32 3.53 5.85
C CYS A 75 5.25 2.72 6.75
N ILE A 76 5.96 3.42 7.64
CA ILE A 76 6.93 2.80 8.56
C ILE A 76 6.27 2.71 9.94
N ARG A 77 6.18 1.49 10.48
CA ARG A 77 5.54 1.21 11.77
C ARG A 77 6.53 0.50 12.70
N ASP A 78 6.82 1.11 13.84
CA ASP A 78 7.51 0.39 14.90
C ASP A 78 6.59 -0.73 15.43
N ALA A 79 7.11 -1.94 15.61
CA ALA A 79 6.37 -3.10 16.13
C ALA A 79 5.72 -2.80 17.50
N ALA A 80 6.29 -1.89 18.28
CA ALA A 80 5.75 -1.46 19.57
C ALA A 80 4.69 -0.34 19.46
N SER A 81 4.48 0.25 18.27
CA SER A 81 3.62 1.43 18.07
C SER A 81 2.26 1.10 17.49
N GLU A 82 1.22 1.74 18.03
CA GLU A 82 -0.14 1.67 17.50
C GLU A 82 -0.30 2.45 16.16
N CYS A 83 0.56 3.46 15.92
CA CYS A 83 0.58 4.28 14.71
C CYS A 83 1.89 4.15 13.93
N CYS A 84 1.81 4.32 12.60
CA CYS A 84 3.00 4.49 11.77
C CYS A 84 3.59 5.90 11.94
N GLN A 85 4.89 6.05 11.69
CA GLN A 85 5.61 7.31 11.86
C GLN A 85 4.92 8.50 11.19
N ARG A 86 4.42 8.32 9.96
CA ARG A 86 3.71 9.37 9.21
C ARG A 86 2.41 9.79 9.92
N CYS A 87 1.56 8.84 10.29
CA CYS A 87 0.31 9.13 10.99
C CYS A 87 0.56 9.71 12.38
N CYS A 88 1.58 9.24 13.10
CA CYS A 88 1.94 9.79 14.41
C CYS A 88 2.34 11.27 14.29
N HIS A 89 3.15 11.63 13.27
CA HIS A 89 3.57 13.02 13.03
C HIS A 89 2.42 13.92 12.55
N ALA A 90 1.57 13.40 11.67
CA ALA A 90 0.41 14.14 11.17
C ALA A 90 -0.75 14.25 12.18
N HIS A 91 -0.65 13.55 13.32
CA HIS A 91 -1.76 13.37 14.28
C HIS A 91 -3.03 12.80 13.63
N ASP A 92 -2.85 11.93 12.63
CA ASP A 92 -3.92 11.31 11.86
C ASP A 92 -4.20 9.87 12.33
N LYS A 93 -5.40 9.37 12.00
CA LYS A 93 -5.82 8.01 12.35
C LYS A 93 -5.04 6.96 11.54
N CYS A 94 -4.34 6.07 12.23
CA CYS A 94 -3.54 5.01 11.61
C CYS A 94 -4.28 3.67 11.55
N GLU A 95 -5.23 3.55 10.63
CA GLU A 95 -6.03 2.33 10.46
C GLU A 95 -5.36 1.32 9.53
N LEU A 96 -5.10 0.12 10.01
CA LEU A 96 -4.68 -0.98 9.13
C LEU A 96 -5.82 -1.38 8.18
N LEU A 97 -5.44 -1.99 7.06
CA LEU A 97 -6.40 -2.59 6.14
C LEU A 97 -7.27 -3.62 6.87
N TYR A 98 -8.58 -3.59 6.60
CA TYR A 98 -9.54 -4.46 7.25
C TYR A 98 -9.19 -5.93 7.00
N GLU A 99 -9.26 -6.73 8.06
CA GLU A 99 -8.76 -8.11 8.04
C GLU A 99 -9.36 -8.97 6.90
N GLY A 100 -10.69 -8.90 6.71
CA GLY A 100 -11.42 -9.62 5.66
C GLY A 100 -11.05 -9.31 4.22
N ILE A 101 -10.30 -8.23 3.97
CA ILE A 101 -9.78 -7.86 2.64
C ILE A 101 -8.26 -7.70 2.65
N ARG A 102 -7.57 -8.11 3.73
CA ARG A 102 -6.14 -7.85 3.89
C ARG A 102 -5.32 -8.50 2.77
N GLY A 103 -5.74 -9.67 2.28
CA GLY A 103 -5.09 -10.32 1.16
C GLY A 103 -5.09 -9.47 -0.11
N HIS A 104 -6.13 -8.68 -0.37
CA HIS A 104 -6.16 -7.76 -1.53
C HIS A 104 -5.15 -6.61 -1.40
N GLY A 105 -4.80 -6.20 -0.18
CA GLY A 105 -3.70 -5.25 0.04
C GLY A 105 -2.34 -5.82 -0.35
N PHE A 106 -2.10 -7.08 -0.03
CA PHE A 106 -0.91 -7.81 -0.48
C PHE A 106 -0.92 -8.06 -2.00
N GLU A 107 -2.09 -8.31 -2.60
CA GLU A 107 -2.23 -8.40 -4.07
C GLU A 107 -1.81 -7.09 -4.75
N LEU A 108 -2.28 -5.94 -4.25
CA LEU A 108 -1.84 -4.64 -4.74
C LEU A 108 -0.33 -4.48 -4.57
N HIS A 109 0.23 -4.89 -3.44
CA HIS A 109 1.68 -4.82 -3.23
C HIS A 109 2.47 -5.63 -4.26
N ALA A 110 2.04 -6.87 -4.52
CA ALA A 110 2.67 -7.69 -5.56
C ALA A 110 2.59 -7.01 -6.94
N LEU A 111 1.44 -6.44 -7.28
CA LEU A 111 1.24 -5.66 -8.50
C LEU A 111 2.17 -4.43 -8.58
N LEU A 112 2.33 -3.69 -7.49
CA LEU A 112 3.21 -2.52 -7.45
C LEU A 112 4.71 -2.89 -7.53
N GLU A 113 5.13 -4.00 -6.92
CA GLU A 113 6.50 -4.52 -7.08
C GLU A 113 6.75 -4.99 -8.51
N TRP A 114 5.76 -5.61 -9.15
CA TRP A 114 5.83 -5.94 -10.58
C TRP A 114 5.96 -4.69 -11.45
N VAL A 115 5.19 -3.64 -11.15
CA VAL A 115 5.30 -2.36 -11.86
C VAL A 115 6.68 -1.74 -11.66
N LEU A 116 7.24 -1.84 -10.46
CA LEU A 116 8.60 -1.37 -10.17
C LEU A 116 9.64 -2.09 -11.03
N GLU A 117 9.54 -3.42 -11.16
CA GLU A 117 10.37 -4.23 -12.06
C GLU A 117 10.19 -3.79 -13.53
N PHE A 118 8.95 -3.53 -13.94
CA PHE A 118 8.63 -3.02 -15.28
C PHE A 118 9.28 -1.65 -15.55
N TRP A 119 9.28 -0.78 -14.53
CA TRP A 119 9.74 0.60 -14.62
C TRP A 119 11.26 0.74 -14.62
N ILE A 120 11.95 -0.09 -13.83
CA ILE A 120 13.42 -0.01 -13.62
C ILE A 120 14.20 -0.72 -14.75
N ASN A 121 13.55 -1.61 -15.50
CA ASN A 121 14.17 -2.63 -16.35
C ASN A 121 15.59 -2.31 -16.89
N GLU A 122 16.58 -3.02 -16.33
CA GLU A 122 18.03 -2.97 -16.62
C GLU A 122 18.46 -3.86 -17.80
N GLU A 123 17.55 -4.54 -18.51
CA GLU A 123 17.88 -5.53 -19.56
C GLU A 123 18.46 -4.99 -20.89
N SER A 124 18.93 -3.73 -20.93
CA SER A 124 19.81 -3.28 -22.02
C SER A 124 21.28 -3.64 -21.80
N GLY A 125 21.67 -4.08 -20.59
CA GLY A 125 23.09 -4.17 -20.24
C GLY A 125 23.79 -2.80 -20.18
N PHE A 126 23.04 -1.70 -20.12
CA PHE A 126 23.58 -0.34 -19.93
C PHE A 126 23.33 0.14 -18.50
N GLY A 127 24.21 -0.32 -17.61
CA GLY A 127 24.46 0.23 -16.30
C GLY A 127 25.93 0.63 -16.19
N GLN A 128 26.36 1.57 -17.02
CA GLN A 128 27.51 2.42 -16.70
C GLN A 128 27.44 3.69 -17.54
N THR A 129 26.74 4.68 -17.03
CA THR A 129 27.11 6.10 -17.06
C THR A 129 26.04 6.86 -16.29
N ASP A 130 26.46 7.95 -15.64
CA ASP A 130 25.72 8.74 -14.65
C ASP A 130 24.48 9.50 -15.20
N ASP A 131 23.78 8.97 -16.22
CA ASP A 131 22.56 9.54 -16.79
C ASP A 131 21.45 8.47 -16.87
N ALA A 132 20.68 8.37 -15.79
CA ALA A 132 19.47 7.57 -15.70
C ALA A 132 18.35 8.19 -16.57
N SER A 133 18.43 8.01 -17.89
CA SER A 133 17.32 8.28 -18.80
C SER A 133 16.31 7.13 -18.74
N LEU A 134 15.02 7.47 -18.65
CA LEU A 134 13.92 6.51 -18.67
C LEU A 134 14.03 5.62 -19.92
N VAL A 135 14.07 4.30 -19.73
CA VAL A 135 14.18 3.30 -20.82
C VAL A 135 12.91 3.26 -21.69
N HIS A 136 11.79 3.69 -21.13
CA HIS A 136 10.50 3.77 -21.80
C HIS A 136 10.20 5.20 -22.26
N ASP A 137 9.51 5.29 -23.40
CA ASP A 137 8.90 6.54 -23.86
C ASP A 137 7.99 7.11 -22.76
N ILE A 138 8.02 8.43 -22.57
CA ILE A 138 7.27 9.12 -21.52
C ILE A 138 5.76 8.82 -21.62
N GLU A 139 5.25 8.59 -22.83
CA GLU A 139 3.87 8.21 -23.08
C GLU A 139 3.52 6.82 -22.50
N ILE A 140 4.43 5.85 -22.56
CA ILE A 140 4.25 4.51 -21.97
C ILE A 140 4.25 4.63 -20.45
N VAL A 141 5.22 5.35 -19.90
CA VAL A 141 5.36 5.57 -18.47
C VAL A 141 4.09 6.22 -17.92
N HIS A 142 3.59 7.24 -18.61
CA HIS A 142 2.36 7.93 -18.27
C HIS A 142 1.14 7.00 -18.35
N ALA A 143 1.00 6.19 -19.41
CA ALA A 143 -0.11 5.26 -19.53
C ALA A 143 -0.08 4.16 -18.47
N ALA A 144 1.11 3.62 -18.15
CA ALA A 144 1.29 2.69 -17.04
C ALA A 144 0.95 3.35 -15.69
N ALA A 145 1.34 4.61 -15.49
CA ALA A 145 1.01 5.36 -14.28
C ALA A 145 -0.50 5.55 -14.11
N VAL A 146 -1.22 5.89 -15.19
CA VAL A 146 -2.69 5.96 -15.21
C VAL A 146 -3.29 4.61 -14.81
N ALA A 147 -2.80 3.51 -15.38
CA ALA A 147 -3.29 2.16 -15.04
C ALA A 147 -3.07 1.82 -13.56
N VAL A 148 -1.92 2.17 -12.99
CA VAL A 148 -1.61 2.00 -11.55
C VAL A 148 -2.54 2.85 -10.68
N ARG A 149 -2.81 4.09 -11.08
CA ARG A 149 -3.72 4.99 -10.37
C ARG A 149 -5.14 4.44 -10.36
N ASP A 150 -5.62 3.93 -11.49
CA ASP A 150 -6.94 3.31 -11.61
C ASP A 150 -7.04 2.01 -10.79
N LEU A 151 -5.99 1.20 -10.79
CA LEU A 151 -5.87 0.03 -9.91
C LEU A 151 -5.97 0.43 -8.43
N CYS A 152 -5.23 1.47 -8.00
CA CYS A 152 -5.30 1.99 -6.64
C CYS A 152 -6.70 2.52 -6.30
N ALA A 153 -7.36 3.20 -7.24
CA ALA A 153 -8.74 3.66 -7.06
C ALA A 153 -9.71 2.48 -6.88
N GLY A 154 -9.47 1.37 -7.61
CA GLY A 154 -10.19 0.11 -7.42
C GLY A 154 -10.07 -0.42 -5.99
N LEU A 155 -8.86 -0.46 -5.43
CA LEU A 155 -8.67 -0.91 -4.05
C LEU A 155 -9.32 0.05 -3.04
N ASP A 156 -9.19 1.36 -3.21
CA ASP A 156 -9.82 2.34 -2.31
C ASP A 156 -11.36 2.20 -2.30
N ARG A 157 -11.97 1.94 -3.45
CA ARG A 157 -13.40 1.63 -3.54
C ARG A 157 -13.73 0.35 -2.78
N LEU A 158 -12.92 -0.70 -2.90
CA LEU A 158 -13.10 -1.94 -2.13
C LEU A 158 -13.03 -1.66 -0.62
N ILE A 159 -12.03 -0.92 -0.17
CA ILE A 159 -11.86 -0.54 1.24
C ILE A 159 -13.11 0.19 1.75
N LYS A 160 -13.59 1.19 1.01
CA LYS A 160 -14.79 1.96 1.37
C LYS A 160 -16.04 1.09 1.43
N SER A 161 -16.28 0.29 0.40
CA SER A 161 -17.47 -0.57 0.32
C SER A 161 -17.48 -1.64 1.40
N HIS A 162 -16.35 -2.33 1.62
CA HIS A 162 -16.20 -3.33 2.68
C HIS A 162 -16.38 -2.71 4.06
N GLY A 163 -15.73 -1.58 4.31
CA GLY A 163 -15.87 -0.84 5.57
C GLY A 163 -17.33 -0.45 5.83
N THR A 164 -18.03 0.06 4.80
CA THR A 164 -19.44 0.46 4.91
C THR A 164 -20.35 -0.74 5.17
N ALA A 165 -20.16 -1.84 4.43
CA ALA A 165 -20.96 -3.06 4.57
C ALA A 165 -20.89 -3.67 5.98
N HIS A 166 -19.74 -3.51 6.65
CA HIS A 166 -19.52 -3.98 8.01
C HIS A 166 -19.64 -2.89 9.08
N ASN A 167 -20.13 -1.68 8.73
CA ASN A 167 -20.27 -0.53 9.64
C ASN A 167 -18.96 -0.10 10.33
N LEU A 168 -17.81 -0.31 9.68
CA LEU A 168 -16.47 -0.04 10.23
C LEU A 168 -16.00 1.40 10.03
N VAL A 169 -16.71 2.19 9.21
CA VAL A 169 -16.34 3.57 8.86
C VAL A 169 -16.93 4.59 9.84
N ASP A 170 -17.98 4.21 10.58
CA ASP A 170 -18.67 5.13 11.49
C ASP A 170 -17.93 5.28 12.81
N GLU A 171 -17.75 6.51 13.27
CA GLU A 171 -17.31 6.81 14.63
C GLU A 171 -18.45 6.54 15.63
N ARG A 172 -18.62 5.27 16.01
CA ARG A 172 -19.51 4.88 17.10
C ARG A 172 -18.76 4.95 18.42
N GLY A 173 -19.41 5.48 19.45
CA GLY A 173 -18.90 5.47 20.82
C GLY A 173 -19.48 4.31 21.64
N GLY A 174 -18.70 3.82 22.61
CA GLY A 174 -19.17 2.87 23.63
C GLY A 174 -19.57 1.50 23.06
N SER A 175 -20.58 0.87 23.67
CA SER A 175 -20.97 -0.53 23.41
C SER A 175 -21.31 -0.83 21.95
N ALA A 176 -21.85 0.13 21.21
CA ALA A 176 -22.18 -0.03 19.79
C ALA A 176 -20.94 -0.25 18.92
N ALA A 177 -19.79 0.35 19.27
CA ALA A 177 -18.53 0.12 18.56
C ALA A 177 -17.95 -1.26 18.86
N ASP A 178 -18.09 -1.72 20.11
CA ASP A 178 -17.62 -3.05 20.54
C ASP A 178 -18.45 -4.16 19.89
N GLU A 179 -19.77 -3.98 19.76
CA GLU A 179 -20.67 -4.89 19.04
C GLU A 179 -20.28 -5.02 17.57
N VAL A 180 -20.02 -3.91 16.88
CA VAL A 180 -19.57 -3.91 15.48
C VAL A 180 -18.22 -4.64 15.34
N LYS A 181 -17.25 -4.35 16.22
CA LYS A 181 -15.95 -5.03 16.21
C LYS A 181 -16.09 -6.54 16.45
N ALA A 182 -16.92 -6.94 17.41
CA ALA A 182 -17.17 -8.35 17.71
C ALA A 182 -17.85 -9.07 16.52
N SER A 183 -18.87 -8.45 15.93
CA SER A 183 -19.54 -8.96 14.73
C SER A 183 -18.57 -9.13 13.56
N TYR A 184 -17.72 -8.12 13.33
CA TYR A 184 -16.72 -8.18 12.27
C TYR A 184 -15.65 -9.25 12.54
N ALA A 185 -15.16 -9.37 13.78
CA ALA A 185 -14.24 -10.42 14.18
C ALA A 185 -14.83 -11.82 14.00
N GLN A 186 -16.12 -12.00 14.30
CA GLN A 186 -16.84 -13.24 14.04
C GLN A 186 -16.93 -13.54 12.55
N TYR A 187 -17.30 -12.54 11.73
CA TYR A 187 -17.30 -12.67 10.26
C TYR A 187 -15.94 -13.14 9.74
N CYS A 188 -14.85 -12.47 10.13
CA CYS A 188 -13.51 -12.84 9.72
C CYS A 188 -13.12 -14.24 10.20
N SER A 189 -13.45 -14.60 11.45
CA SER A 189 -13.17 -15.93 12.00
C SER A 189 -13.91 -17.03 11.23
N SER A 190 -15.17 -16.81 10.87
CA SER A 190 -15.92 -17.74 10.02
C SER A 190 -15.30 -17.88 8.64
N ARG A 191 -14.80 -16.80 8.03
CA ARG A 191 -14.13 -16.85 6.73
C ARG A 191 -12.77 -17.56 6.80
N ARG A 192 -11.99 -17.35 7.87
CA ARG A 192 -10.71 -18.04 8.07
C ARG A 192 -10.86 -19.56 8.12
N ALA A 193 -11.99 -20.07 8.63
CA ALA A 193 -12.24 -21.50 8.67
C ALA A 193 -12.30 -22.16 7.27
N PHE A 194 -12.54 -21.37 6.21
CA PHE A 194 -12.55 -21.82 4.82
C PHE A 194 -11.29 -21.41 4.04
N LEU A 195 -10.40 -20.63 4.67
CA LEU A 195 -9.16 -20.19 4.04
C LEU A 195 -8.18 -21.35 3.97
N HIS A 196 -7.80 -21.72 2.75
CA HIS A 196 -6.75 -22.70 2.50
C HIS A 196 -5.41 -21.98 2.53
N VAL A 197 -4.78 -21.93 3.70
CA VAL A 197 -3.46 -21.31 3.86
C VAL A 197 -2.44 -22.14 3.08
N PRO A 198 -1.69 -21.54 2.15
CA PRO A 198 -0.65 -22.26 1.42
C PRO A 198 0.46 -22.73 2.38
N PRO A 199 1.21 -23.78 2.04
CA PRO A 199 2.39 -24.13 2.82
C PRO A 199 3.38 -22.96 2.84
N PRO A 200 4.24 -22.88 3.87
CA PRO A 200 5.28 -21.86 3.95
C PRO A 200 6.14 -21.81 2.68
N LEU A 201 6.52 -20.61 2.28
CA LEU A 201 7.39 -20.42 1.13
C LEU A 201 8.78 -21.00 1.44
N GLY A 202 9.09 -22.17 0.87
CA GLY A 202 10.37 -22.85 1.07
C GLY A 202 11.54 -22.04 0.48
N PRO A 203 12.79 -22.29 0.90
CA PRO A 203 13.95 -21.58 0.35
C PRO A 203 14.11 -21.87 -1.14
N ARG A 204 14.61 -20.89 -1.92
CA ARG A 204 14.95 -21.11 -3.33
C ARG A 204 16.11 -22.09 -3.45
N SER A 205 16.12 -22.85 -4.55
CA SER A 205 17.17 -23.84 -4.84
C SER A 205 18.57 -23.22 -4.98
N ASP A 206 18.64 -21.94 -5.33
CA ASP A 206 19.88 -21.16 -5.45
C ASP A 206 20.32 -20.49 -4.12
N GLY A 207 19.56 -20.66 -3.04
CA GLY A 207 19.84 -20.07 -1.72
C GLY A 207 19.51 -18.58 -1.61
N THR A 208 19.00 -17.94 -2.66
CA THR A 208 18.61 -16.52 -2.62
C THR A 208 17.20 -16.33 -2.03
N PRO A 209 16.88 -15.15 -1.49
CA PRO A 209 15.51 -14.82 -1.14
C PRO A 209 14.58 -14.85 -2.37
N HIS A 210 13.30 -15.14 -2.14
CA HIS A 210 12.28 -14.95 -3.18
C HIS A 210 12.19 -13.48 -3.58
N PRO A 211 11.84 -13.14 -4.84
CA PRO A 211 11.54 -11.77 -5.21
C PRO A 211 10.41 -11.20 -4.33
N LYS A 212 10.45 -9.89 -4.01
CA LYS A 212 9.43 -9.23 -3.15
C LYS A 212 8.01 -9.47 -3.67
N ARG A 213 7.81 -9.44 -4.99
CA ARG A 213 6.55 -9.78 -5.65
C ARG A 213 6.01 -11.16 -5.21
N ILE A 214 6.84 -12.20 -5.31
CA ILE A 214 6.47 -13.59 -4.95
C ILE A 214 6.15 -13.70 -3.46
N GLN A 215 6.87 -12.96 -2.64
CA GLN A 215 6.61 -12.91 -1.21
C GLN A 215 5.23 -12.29 -0.92
N PHE A 216 4.86 -11.17 -1.57
CA PHE A 216 3.54 -10.57 -1.42
C PHE A 216 2.41 -11.41 -2.00
N GLU A 217 2.63 -12.09 -3.12
CA GLU A 217 1.68 -13.08 -3.64
C GLU A 217 1.41 -14.21 -2.64
N HIS A 218 2.44 -14.68 -1.95
CA HIS A 218 2.30 -15.68 -0.92
C HIS A 218 1.51 -15.13 0.27
N CYS A 219 1.87 -13.95 0.80
CA CYS A 219 1.13 -13.29 1.88
C CYS A 219 -0.34 -13.01 1.54
N ALA A 220 -0.64 -12.66 0.28
CA ALA A 220 -2.02 -12.47 -0.18
C ALA A 220 -2.89 -13.72 0.00
N ARG A 221 -2.30 -14.92 -0.16
CA ARG A 221 -2.98 -16.21 0.01
C ARG A 221 -3.07 -16.67 1.47
N GLU A 222 -2.20 -16.16 2.34
CA GLU A 222 -2.27 -16.41 3.79
C GLU A 222 -3.36 -15.55 4.48
N HIS A 223 -3.87 -14.54 3.79
CA HIS A 223 -4.83 -13.59 4.34
C HIS A 223 -6.20 -13.69 3.68
N LEU A 224 -7.22 -13.17 4.37
CA LEU A 224 -8.59 -13.18 3.88
C LEU A 224 -8.73 -12.28 2.65
N ARG A 225 -9.52 -12.80 1.71
CA ARG A 225 -9.91 -12.16 0.46
C ARG A 225 -11.37 -12.41 0.19
N LEU A 226 -11.95 -11.49 -0.55
CA LEU A 226 -13.30 -11.61 -1.05
C LEU A 226 -13.31 -12.49 -2.29
N ASP A 227 -14.40 -13.22 -2.42
CA ASP A 227 -14.64 -14.03 -3.59
C ASP A 227 -14.91 -13.16 -4.82
N ILE A 228 -14.51 -13.63 -6.01
CA ILE A 228 -14.72 -12.91 -7.28
C ILE A 228 -16.19 -12.72 -7.60
N HIS A 229 -17.08 -13.59 -7.12
CA HIS A 229 -18.52 -13.47 -7.30
C HIS A 229 -19.21 -12.68 -6.18
N SER A 230 -18.46 -12.15 -5.21
CA SER A 230 -19.03 -11.26 -4.20
C SER A 230 -19.24 -9.84 -4.76
N ASP A 231 -20.26 -9.16 -4.25
CA ASP A 231 -20.63 -7.79 -4.66
C ASP A 231 -19.48 -6.77 -4.52
N PHE A 232 -18.55 -7.03 -3.60
CA PHE A 232 -17.41 -6.17 -3.32
C PHE A 232 -16.10 -6.66 -3.96
N GLY A 233 -15.95 -7.97 -4.13
CA GLY A 233 -14.77 -8.57 -4.77
C GLY A 233 -14.76 -8.34 -6.28
N LEU A 234 -15.90 -8.50 -6.97
CA LEU A 234 -15.97 -8.38 -8.43
C LEU A 234 -15.39 -7.04 -8.95
N PRO A 235 -15.76 -5.86 -8.41
CA PRO A 235 -15.18 -4.59 -8.86
C PRO A 235 -13.65 -4.49 -8.71
N TRP A 236 -13.08 -5.08 -7.66
CA TRP A 236 -11.63 -5.14 -7.47
C TRP A 236 -10.98 -5.98 -8.58
N TYR A 237 -11.48 -7.19 -8.82
CA TYR A 237 -10.96 -8.05 -9.87
C TYR A 237 -11.10 -7.45 -11.27
N MET A 238 -12.19 -6.72 -11.55
CA MET A 238 -12.32 -5.97 -12.81
C MET A 238 -11.25 -4.88 -12.94
N SER A 239 -10.87 -4.22 -11.84
CA SER A 239 -9.79 -3.21 -11.86
C SER A 239 -8.43 -3.87 -12.12
N VAL A 240 -8.18 -5.05 -11.53
CA VAL A 240 -6.97 -5.85 -11.78
C VAL A 240 -6.90 -6.32 -13.24
N LEU A 241 -8.02 -6.78 -13.81
CA LEU A 241 -8.10 -7.19 -15.22
C LEU A 241 -7.89 -6.00 -16.17
N SER A 242 -8.54 -4.86 -15.90
CA SER A 242 -8.36 -3.65 -16.70
C SER A 242 -6.91 -3.16 -16.67
N PHE A 243 -6.27 -3.18 -15.50
CA PHE A 243 -4.84 -2.88 -15.37
C PHE A 243 -4.01 -3.80 -16.26
N LYS A 244 -4.28 -5.12 -16.19
CA LYS A 244 -3.59 -6.12 -17.01
C LYS A 244 -3.72 -5.82 -18.50
N GLU A 245 -4.95 -5.66 -18.98
CA GLU A 245 -5.25 -5.41 -20.38
C GLU A 245 -4.54 -4.15 -20.88
N THR A 246 -4.57 -3.06 -20.09
CA THR A 246 -3.85 -1.82 -20.44
C THR A 246 -2.35 -2.04 -20.55
N ILE A 247 -1.73 -2.74 -19.60
CA ILE A 247 -0.29 -3.00 -19.66
C ILE A 247 0.06 -3.95 -20.81
N GLU A 248 -0.74 -4.98 -21.06
CA GLU A 248 -0.58 -5.88 -22.22
C GLU A 248 -0.68 -5.11 -23.54
N GLU A 249 -1.64 -4.21 -23.68
CA GLU A 249 -1.79 -3.35 -24.87
C GLU A 249 -0.60 -2.40 -25.04
N LEU A 250 -0.11 -1.77 -23.97
CA LEU A 250 1.08 -0.91 -24.04
C LEU A 250 2.33 -1.67 -24.50
N ILE A 251 2.46 -2.90 -24.02
CA ILE A 251 3.54 -3.80 -24.39
C ILE A 251 3.39 -4.22 -25.86
N LEU A 252 2.19 -4.62 -26.29
CA LEU A 252 1.88 -5.03 -27.67
C LEU A 252 2.03 -3.92 -28.69
N ASP A 253 1.62 -2.69 -28.37
CA ASP A 253 1.74 -1.54 -29.28
C ASP A 253 3.22 -1.19 -29.55
N LYS A 254 4.10 -1.37 -28.56
CA LYS A 254 5.55 -1.17 -28.71
C LYS A 254 6.27 -2.36 -29.35
N PHE A 255 5.63 -3.52 -29.44
CA PHE A 255 6.19 -4.73 -30.06
C PHE A 255 6.24 -4.73 -31.58
N ASP A 256 5.74 -3.71 -32.27
CA ASP A 256 5.94 -3.58 -33.72
C ASP A 256 7.41 -3.25 -34.10
N HIS A 257 8.34 -3.38 -33.16
CA HIS A 257 9.78 -3.16 -33.30
C HIS A 257 10.57 -4.42 -32.91
N ASN A 258 10.76 -5.33 -33.89
CA ASN A 258 11.73 -6.44 -34.12
C ASN A 258 12.78 -6.92 -33.09
N ASP A 259 12.85 -6.48 -31.83
CA ASP A 259 13.84 -6.95 -30.85
C ASP A 259 13.32 -8.16 -30.06
N ALA A 260 13.88 -9.33 -30.37
CA ALA A 260 13.53 -10.59 -29.75
C ALA A 260 13.80 -10.66 -28.25
N ASN A 261 14.75 -9.87 -27.72
CA ASN A 261 15.06 -9.85 -26.28
C ASN A 261 13.98 -9.08 -25.51
N ILE A 262 13.54 -7.95 -26.06
CA ILE A 262 12.42 -7.17 -25.50
C ILE A 262 11.15 -8.03 -25.48
N VAL A 263 10.87 -8.77 -26.56
CA VAL A 263 9.76 -9.74 -26.63
C VAL A 263 9.86 -10.84 -25.58
N ALA A 264 11.04 -11.45 -25.40
CA ALA A 264 11.23 -12.50 -24.41
C ALA A 264 11.05 -12.02 -22.97
N TRP A 265 11.56 -10.82 -22.64
CA TRP A 265 11.40 -10.21 -21.32
C TRP A 265 9.94 -9.95 -20.99
N TYR A 266 9.25 -9.23 -21.86
CA TYR A 266 7.84 -8.91 -21.69
C TYR A 266 6.96 -10.17 -21.66
N THR A 267 7.26 -11.19 -22.47
CA THR A 267 6.57 -12.48 -22.39
C THR A 267 6.77 -13.13 -21.02
N THR A 268 7.97 -13.02 -20.44
CA THR A 268 8.30 -13.54 -19.11
C THR A 268 7.58 -12.74 -18.02
N VAL A 269 7.58 -11.41 -18.14
CA VAL A 269 6.94 -10.45 -17.24
C VAL A 269 5.42 -10.62 -17.25
N LEU A 270 4.80 -10.81 -18.42
CA LEU A 270 3.38 -11.14 -18.58
C LEU A 270 3.05 -12.57 -18.14
N ALA A 271 3.94 -13.54 -18.32
CA ALA A 271 3.73 -14.92 -17.85
C ALA A 271 3.67 -15.03 -16.32
N THR A 272 4.19 -14.02 -15.61
CA THR A 272 4.06 -13.92 -14.16
C THR A 272 2.72 -13.33 -13.72
N PHE A 273 1.81 -13.07 -14.68
CA PHE A 273 0.51 -12.44 -14.45
C PHE A 273 -0.67 -13.12 -15.21
N PRO A 274 -1.82 -13.39 -14.56
CA PRO A 274 -2.20 -12.93 -13.24
C PRO A 274 -1.50 -13.70 -12.13
N LEU A 275 -1.41 -13.07 -10.97
CA LEU A 275 -1.06 -13.74 -9.72
C LEU A 275 -1.82 -15.07 -9.66
N THR A 276 -1.17 -16.17 -9.29
CA THR A 276 -1.81 -17.49 -9.10
C THR A 276 -2.70 -17.44 -7.87
N ILE A 277 -3.82 -16.77 -8.06
CA ILE A 277 -4.87 -16.53 -7.10
C ILE A 277 -6.02 -17.33 -7.65
N SER A 278 -6.08 -18.59 -7.26
CA SER A 278 -7.28 -19.37 -7.50
C SER A 278 -8.47 -18.58 -6.97
N PRO A 279 -9.50 -18.30 -7.78
CA PRO A 279 -10.79 -17.95 -7.22
C PRO A 279 -11.19 -19.11 -6.30
N LEU A 280 -11.61 -18.79 -5.08
CA LEU A 280 -12.08 -19.78 -4.11
C LEU A 280 -13.38 -20.44 -4.62
#